data_AF-A0A1F8S9Y0-F1
#
_entry.id   AF-A0A1F8S9Y0-F1
#
_cell.length_a   1.000
_cell.length_b   1.000
_cell.length_c   1.000
_cell.angle_alpha   90.00
_cell.angle_beta   90.00
_cell.angle_gamma   90.00
#
_symmetry.space_group_name_H-M   'P 1'
#
loop_
_entity.id
_entity.type
_entity.pdbx_description
1 polymer ?
#
loop_
_entity_poly.entity_id
_entity_poly.type
_entity_poly.pdbx_seq_one_letter_code
_entity_poly.pdbx_strand_id
1 'polypeptide(L)'
;MSIGSAGGSVGGAKPDPCTLLTPDDLKAQLGVPFQAGVLVGSTSAPTVQCQWAKVGGYTATLSLSIDDIGSSGFGCLPPVQPVSGVGDEACFDGGGGLLHVRHGSWDLVFLGTESLTQDQIIGVAVVAVSHL
;
A
#
# COMPACT_ATOMS: atom_id res chain seq x y z
N MET A 1 -12.24 -19.74 40.15
CA MET A 1 -12.28 -18.46 39.40
C MET A 1 -10.98 -18.36 38.63
N SER A 2 -10.92 -18.93 37.43
CA SER A 2 -9.77 -18.77 36.54
C SER A 2 -10.23 -18.98 35.11
N ILE A 3 -9.83 -18.05 34.24
CA ILE A 3 -9.42 -18.12 32.81
C ILE A 3 -9.86 -16.81 32.16
N GLY A 4 -8.94 -15.91 31.81
CA GLY A 4 -8.19 -15.92 30.55
C GLY A 4 -8.75 -14.77 29.69
N SER A 5 -8.03 -14.02 28.88
CA SER A 5 -6.70 -14.17 28.32
C SER A 5 -6.23 -12.77 27.92
N ALA A 6 -4.92 -12.57 27.90
CA ALA A 6 -4.28 -11.43 27.29
C ALA A 6 -4.84 -11.21 25.87
N GLY A 7 -5.40 -10.04 25.60
CA GLY A 7 -5.66 -9.56 24.26
C GLY A 7 -4.33 -9.25 23.59
N GLY A 8 -3.64 -10.29 23.15
CA GLY A 8 -2.47 -10.16 22.29
C GLY A 8 -2.94 -9.56 20.97
N SER A 9 -2.39 -8.41 20.61
CA SER A 9 -2.45 -7.88 19.25
C SER A 9 -1.93 -8.95 18.32
N VAL A 10 -2.82 -9.62 17.59
CA VAL A 10 -2.44 -10.59 16.56
C VAL A 10 -1.97 -9.79 15.34
N GLY A 11 -0.78 -9.19 15.45
CA GLY A 11 -0.03 -8.77 14.28
C GLY A 11 0.41 -10.03 13.56
N GLY A 12 -0.22 -10.34 12.42
CA GLY A 12 0.23 -11.41 11.54
C GLY A 12 1.65 -11.14 11.03
N ALA A 13 2.24 -12.06 10.27
CA ALA A 13 3.44 -11.72 9.53
C ALA A 13 3.10 -10.64 8.50
N LYS A 14 3.92 -9.57 8.45
CA LYS A 14 3.76 -8.51 7.44
C LYS A 14 3.87 -9.12 6.03
N PRO A 15 2.88 -8.88 5.14
CA PRO A 15 2.95 -9.39 3.76
C PRO A 15 4.12 -8.76 2.99
N ASP A 16 4.64 -9.49 2.00
CA ASP A 16 5.62 -8.94 1.06
C ASP A 16 4.89 -8.02 0.06
N PRO A 17 5.21 -6.71 -0.02
CA PRO A 17 4.54 -5.80 -0.95
C PRO A 17 4.71 -6.21 -2.42
N CYS A 18 5.80 -6.90 -2.77
CA CYS A 18 6.01 -7.34 -4.15
C CYS A 18 5.10 -8.49 -4.58
N THR A 19 4.44 -9.17 -3.65
CA THR A 19 3.48 -10.23 -3.98
C THR A 19 2.06 -9.71 -4.16
N LEU A 20 1.77 -8.45 -3.79
CA LEU A 20 0.43 -7.87 -3.84
C LEU A 20 0.05 -7.34 -5.23
N LEU A 21 1.02 -7.07 -6.09
CA LEU A 21 0.78 -6.55 -7.44
C LEU A 21 1.71 -7.23 -8.44
N THR A 22 1.11 -7.73 -9.52
CA THR A 22 1.84 -8.25 -10.67
C THR A 22 1.99 -7.18 -11.76
N PRO A 23 2.97 -7.32 -12.67
CA PRO A 23 3.05 -6.45 -13.85
C PRO A 23 1.77 -6.44 -14.70
N ASP A 24 1.01 -7.53 -14.72
CA ASP A 24 -0.25 -7.62 -15.48
C ASP A 24 -1.38 -6.84 -14.79
N ASP A 25 -1.45 -6.85 -13.45
CA ASP A 25 -2.38 -6.00 -12.69
C ASP A 25 -2.11 -4.52 -12.97
N LEU A 26 -0.84 -4.12 -12.93
CA LEU A 26 -0.43 -2.75 -13.22
C LEU A 26 -0.74 -2.36 -14.65
N LYS A 27 -0.51 -3.25 -15.62
CA LYS A 27 -0.88 -3.01 -17.01
C LYS A 27 -2.39 -2.86 -17.20
N ALA A 28 -3.18 -3.67 -16.51
CA ALA A 28 -4.64 -3.60 -16.57
C ALA A 28 -5.18 -2.28 -16.00
N GLN A 29 -4.64 -1.83 -14.86
CA GLN A 29 -5.09 -0.60 -14.18
C GLN A 29 -4.55 0.68 -14.83
N LEU A 30 -3.29 0.64 -15.30
CA LEU A 30 -2.56 1.84 -15.72
C LEU A 30 -2.40 1.96 -17.25
N GLY A 31 -2.81 0.93 -17.99
CA GLY A 31 -2.78 0.91 -19.46
C GLY A 31 -1.37 0.83 -20.08
N VAL A 32 -0.33 0.68 -19.25
CA VAL A 32 1.07 0.64 -19.70
C VAL A 32 1.83 -0.49 -19.00
N PRO A 33 2.82 -1.12 -19.67
CA PRO A 33 3.59 -2.21 -19.08
C PRO A 33 4.56 -1.72 -17.99
N PHE A 34 4.68 -2.51 -16.93
CA PHE A 34 5.65 -2.33 -15.85
C PHE A 34 6.64 -3.51 -15.82
N GLN A 35 7.83 -3.26 -15.26
CA GLN A 35 8.79 -4.30 -14.94
C GLN A 35 8.34 -5.11 -13.72
N ALA A 36 9.00 -6.23 -13.46
CA ALA A 36 8.82 -6.95 -12.20
C ALA A 36 9.16 -6.03 -11.01
N GLY A 37 8.42 -6.19 -9.92
CA GLY A 37 8.63 -5.43 -8.69
C GLY A 37 9.98 -5.76 -8.08
N VAL A 38 10.67 -4.73 -7.59
CA VAL A 38 11.93 -4.86 -6.85
C VAL A 38 11.66 -4.51 -5.40
N LEU A 39 11.96 -5.46 -4.51
CA LEU A 39 11.89 -5.26 -3.07
C LEU A 39 13.02 -4.32 -2.65
N VAL A 40 12.66 -3.22 -2.00
CA VAL A 40 13.58 -2.26 -1.39
C VAL A 40 13.47 -2.40 0.12
N GLY A 41 14.58 -2.84 0.74
CA GLY A 41 14.64 -3.15 2.17
C GLY A 41 14.51 -4.65 2.47
N SER A 42 14.06 -4.96 3.69
CA SER A 42 13.79 -6.32 4.15
C SER A 42 12.40 -6.37 4.76
N THR A 43 11.69 -7.49 4.63
CA THR A 43 10.37 -7.71 5.26
C THR A 43 10.42 -7.65 6.80
N SER A 44 11.62 -7.77 7.38
CA SER A 44 11.89 -7.57 8.82
C SER A 44 12.06 -6.11 9.24
N ALA A 45 12.15 -5.16 8.30
CA ALA A 45 12.26 -3.72 8.59
C ALA A 45 10.87 -3.14 8.95
N PRO A 46 10.80 -2.04 9.73
CA PRO A 46 9.52 -1.41 10.09
C PRO A 46 8.70 -1.04 8.86
N THR A 47 9.36 -0.47 7.85
CA THR A 47 8.83 -0.21 6.51
C THR A 47 9.47 -1.18 5.52
N VAL A 48 8.65 -1.85 4.71
CA VAL A 48 9.12 -2.62 3.55
C VAL A 48 8.46 -2.06 2.31
N GLN A 49 9.20 -1.94 1.20
CA GLN A 49 8.69 -1.32 -0.01
C GLN A 49 8.93 -2.21 -1.23
N CYS A 50 7.98 -2.26 -2.15
CA CYS A 50 8.19 -2.75 -3.51
C CYS A 50 8.08 -1.59 -4.50
N GLN A 51 8.96 -1.58 -5.50
CA GLN A 51 8.98 -0.59 -6.57
C GLN A 51 8.83 -1.25 -7.93
N TRP A 52 7.95 -0.72 -8.77
CA TRP A 52 7.78 -1.12 -10.17
C TRP A 52 8.09 0.05 -11.08
N ALA A 53 9.05 -0.13 -11.98
CA ALA A 53 9.38 0.86 -13.01
C ALA A 53 8.57 0.60 -14.29
N LYS A 54 8.10 1.67 -14.92
CA LYS A 54 7.46 1.59 -16.24
C LYS A 54 8.46 1.11 -17.30
N VAL A 55 8.07 0.18 -18.16
CA VAL A 55 8.93 -0.28 -19.25
C VAL A 55 9.20 0.89 -20.21
N GLY A 56 10.49 1.18 -20.44
CA GLY A 56 10.92 2.28 -21.31
C GLY A 56 10.83 3.68 -20.71
N GLY A 57 10.43 3.81 -19.44
CA GLY A 57 10.35 5.09 -18.72
C GLY A 57 11.13 5.04 -17.41
N TYR A 58 12.29 5.70 -17.35
CA TYR A 58 13.19 5.64 -16.20
C TYR A 58 12.73 6.45 -14.98
N THR A 59 11.73 7.34 -15.13
CA THR A 59 11.27 8.24 -14.04
C THR A 59 9.88 7.89 -13.49
N ALA A 60 9.15 6.98 -14.13
CA ALA A 60 7.81 6.58 -13.72
C ALA A 60 7.88 5.30 -12.87
N THR A 61 7.70 5.45 -11.56
CA THR A 61 7.70 4.37 -10.57
C THR A 61 6.39 4.37 -9.83
N LEU A 62 5.83 3.17 -9.64
CA LEU A 62 4.86 2.91 -8.59
C LEU A 62 5.63 2.33 -7.40
N SER A 63 5.36 2.84 -6.20
CA SER A 63 5.87 2.26 -4.96
C SER A 63 4.71 1.85 -4.06
N LEU A 64 4.80 0.68 -3.45
CA LEU A 64 3.92 0.21 -2.37
C LEU A 64 4.78 -0.08 -1.14
N SER A 65 4.54 0.66 -0.06
CA SER A 65 5.15 0.40 1.24
C SER A 65 4.13 -0.22 2.19
N ILE A 66 4.58 -1.10 3.08
CA ILE A 66 3.75 -1.66 4.15
C ILE A 66 4.42 -1.40 5.49
N ASP A 67 3.67 -0.72 6.34
CA ASP A 67 4.04 -0.32 7.69
C ASP A 67 3.13 -1.00 8.72
N ASP A 68 3.71 -1.31 9.87
CA ASP A 68 2.95 -1.80 11.03
C ASP A 68 2.29 -0.61 11.74
N ILE A 69 0.97 -0.66 11.92
CA ILE A 69 0.20 0.46 12.47
C ILE A 69 0.50 0.64 13.97
N GLY A 70 1.02 -0.37 14.66
CA GLY A 70 1.25 -0.32 16.11
C GLY A 70 -0.01 0.11 16.89
N SER A 71 0.15 0.57 18.14
CA SER A 71 -0.97 1.04 18.99
C SER A 71 -1.43 2.49 18.73
N SER A 72 -0.77 3.21 17.80
CA SER A 72 -0.97 4.66 17.61
C SER A 72 -1.38 5.05 16.19
N GLY A 73 -1.27 4.12 15.24
CA GLY A 73 -1.76 4.16 13.86
C GLY A 73 -1.44 5.37 12.99
N PHE A 74 -0.74 5.12 11.88
CA PHE A 74 -0.80 6.02 10.72
C PHE A 74 -2.15 5.78 10.03
N GLY A 75 -3.18 6.45 10.54
CA GLY A 75 -4.48 6.58 9.89
C GLY A 75 -4.57 7.88 9.10
N CYS A 76 -5.77 8.21 8.63
CA CYS A 76 -6.05 9.43 7.88
C CYS A 76 -6.02 10.68 8.78
N LEU A 77 -4.82 11.12 9.17
CA LEU A 77 -4.58 12.27 10.03
C LEU A 77 -4.70 13.59 9.26
N PRO A 78 -5.66 14.48 9.58
CA PRO A 78 -5.89 15.69 8.81
C PRO A 78 -4.67 16.63 8.70
N PRO A 79 -4.52 17.37 7.58
CA PRO A 79 -5.45 17.44 6.45
C PRO A 79 -5.30 16.26 5.49
N VAL A 80 -6.42 15.63 5.14
CA VAL A 80 -6.49 14.46 4.25
C VAL A 80 -7.73 14.52 3.37
N GLN A 81 -7.69 13.83 2.23
CA GLN A 81 -8.83 13.62 1.35
C GLN A 81 -9.28 12.15 1.48
N PRO A 82 -10.42 11.86 2.14
CA PRO A 82 -10.91 10.50 2.30
C PRO A 82 -11.23 9.82 0.95
N VAL A 83 -10.95 8.53 0.88
CA VAL A 83 -11.27 7.64 -0.23
C VAL A 83 -12.13 6.49 0.29
N SER A 84 -13.24 6.21 -0.39
CA SER A 84 -14.13 5.11 -0.04
C SER A 84 -13.90 3.89 -0.93
N GLY A 85 -14.24 2.70 -0.42
CA GLY A 85 -14.20 1.45 -1.19
C GLY A 85 -12.83 0.78 -1.30
N VAL A 86 -11.84 1.20 -0.51
CA VAL A 86 -10.50 0.61 -0.47
C VAL A 86 -10.09 0.37 0.98
N GLY A 87 -9.73 -0.87 1.32
CA GLY A 87 -9.34 -1.23 2.69
C GLY A 87 -10.43 -0.97 3.74
N ASP A 88 -10.02 -0.91 4.99
CA ASP A 88 -10.86 -0.52 6.13
C ASP A 88 -11.02 1.02 6.21
N GLU A 89 -9.97 1.74 5.83
CA GLU A 89 -9.90 3.21 5.78
C GLU A 89 -8.87 3.61 4.72
N ALA A 90 -9.17 4.61 3.90
CA ALA A 90 -8.23 5.12 2.90
C ALA A 90 -8.32 6.64 2.74
N CYS A 91 -7.19 7.27 2.45
CA CYS A 91 -7.13 8.70 2.17
C CYS A 91 -5.85 9.10 1.46
N PHE A 92 -5.94 10.20 0.71
CA PHE A 92 -4.74 10.90 0.30
C PHE A 92 -4.23 11.83 1.41
N ASP A 93 -2.92 11.96 1.51
CA ASP A 93 -2.25 12.98 2.31
C ASP A 93 -2.66 14.40 1.86
N GLY A 94 -2.36 15.42 2.68
CA GLY A 94 -2.76 16.80 2.38
C GLY A 94 -2.18 17.38 1.08
N GLY A 95 -1.16 16.75 0.51
CA GLY A 95 -0.59 17.06 -0.81
C GLY A 95 -1.21 16.29 -1.97
N GLY A 96 -2.05 15.29 -1.70
CA GLY A 96 -2.72 14.46 -2.72
C GLY A 96 -1.81 13.43 -3.40
N GLY A 97 -0.57 13.27 -2.94
CA GLY A 97 0.49 12.51 -3.61
C GLY A 97 0.69 11.09 -3.06
N LEU A 98 0.28 10.84 -1.81
CA LEU A 98 0.37 9.54 -1.16
C LEU A 98 -1.03 9.05 -0.79
N LEU A 99 -1.40 7.85 -1.25
CA LEU A 99 -2.60 7.16 -0.77
C LEU A 99 -2.21 6.24 0.38
N HIS A 100 -2.78 6.48 1.55
CA HIS A 100 -2.73 5.58 2.70
C HIS A 100 -3.96 4.68 2.68
N VAL A 101 -3.77 3.39 2.93
CA VAL A 101 -4.83 2.39 3.02
C VAL A 101 -4.58 1.51 4.22
N ARG A 102 -5.45 1.65 5.22
CA ARG A 102 -5.50 0.76 6.36
C ARG A 102 -6.17 -0.56 5.96
N HIS A 103 -5.52 -1.67 6.29
CA HIS A 103 -6.11 -2.99 6.17
C HIS A 103 -5.64 -3.88 7.32
N GLY A 104 -6.55 -4.18 8.26
CA GLY A 104 -6.23 -4.89 9.49
C GLY A 104 -5.23 -4.13 10.36
N SER A 105 -4.03 -4.69 10.53
CA SER A 105 -2.93 -4.10 11.32
C SER A 105 -1.88 -3.37 10.46
N TRP A 106 -2.13 -3.22 9.16
CA TRP A 106 -1.17 -2.69 8.19
C TRP A 106 -1.62 -1.36 7.61
N ASP A 107 -0.67 -0.44 7.43
CA ASP A 107 -0.84 0.74 6.59
C ASP A 107 -0.11 0.48 5.27
N LEU A 108 -0.86 0.50 4.18
CA LEU A 108 -0.35 0.38 2.83
C LEU A 108 -0.24 1.78 2.22
N VAL A 109 0.98 2.18 1.89
CA VAL A 109 1.27 3.50 1.34
C VAL A 109 1.61 3.38 -0.14
N PHE A 110 0.76 3.94 -0.99
CA PHE A 110 0.95 3.96 -2.43
C PHE A 110 1.46 5.33 -2.88
N LEU A 111 2.54 5.32 -3.66
CA LEU A 111 3.09 6.51 -4.31
C LEU A 111 3.26 6.24 -5.81
N GLY A 112 2.63 7.06 -6.64
CA GLY A 112 2.84 7.07 -8.09
C GLY A 112 3.61 8.31 -8.53
N THR A 113 4.62 8.18 -9.40
CA THR A 113 5.36 9.35 -9.93
C THR A 113 4.87 9.81 -11.31
N GLU A 114 5.03 11.12 -11.56
CA GLU A 114 4.93 11.93 -12.79
C GLU A 114 3.73 11.74 -13.76
N SER A 115 2.86 10.75 -13.61
CA SER A 115 1.76 10.51 -14.58
C SER A 115 0.57 9.70 -14.04
N LEU A 116 0.54 9.34 -12.76
CA LEU A 116 -0.57 8.57 -12.20
C LEU A 116 -1.61 9.50 -11.57
N THR A 117 -2.86 9.38 -12.00
CA THR A 117 -3.98 10.11 -11.38
C THR A 117 -4.36 9.47 -10.05
N GLN A 118 -5.06 10.22 -9.20
CA GLN A 118 -5.61 9.66 -7.95
C GLN A 118 -6.49 8.43 -8.22
N ASP A 119 -7.36 8.46 -9.23
CA ASP A 119 -8.20 7.33 -9.61
C ASP A 119 -7.40 6.09 -10.02
N GLN A 120 -6.28 6.28 -10.72
CA GLN A 120 -5.38 5.19 -11.08
C GLN A 120 -4.70 4.58 -9.84
N ILE A 121 -4.27 5.43 -8.90
CA ILE A 121 -3.67 4.98 -7.63
C ILE A 121 -4.73 4.21 -6.80
N ILE A 122 -5.97 4.72 -6.76
CA ILE A 122 -7.11 4.04 -6.10
C ILE A 122 -7.37 2.67 -6.75
N GLY A 123 -7.43 2.60 -8.08
CA GLY A 123 -7.66 1.33 -8.80
C GLY A 123 -6.58 0.29 -8.53
N VAL A 124 -5.32 0.70 -8.50
CA VAL A 124 -4.21 -0.17 -8.10
C VAL A 124 -4.33 -0.62 -6.65
N ALA A 125 -4.70 0.28 -5.74
CA ALA A 125 -4.87 -0.06 -4.33
C ALA A 125 -6.01 -1.05 -4.08
N VAL A 126 -7.13 -0.94 -4.82
CA VAL A 126 -8.22 -1.94 -4.78
C VAL A 126 -7.70 -3.32 -5.15
N VAL A 127 -6.89 -3.44 -6.21
CA VAL A 127 -6.33 -4.73 -6.63
C VAL A 127 -5.37 -5.27 -5.56
N ALA A 128 -4.45 -4.44 -5.07
CA ALA A 128 -3.48 -4.85 -4.05
C ALA A 128 -4.17 -5.38 -2.78
N VAL A 129 -5.23 -4.68 -2.31
CA VAL A 129 -5.99 -5.10 -1.13
C VAL A 129 -6.77 -6.41 -1.39
N SER A 130 -7.21 -6.67 -2.62
CA SER A 130 -7.90 -7.93 -2.95
C SER A 130 -7.01 -9.18 -2.89
N HIS A 131 -5.69 -8.99 -2.80
CA HIS A 131 -4.69 -10.06 -2.66
C HIS A 131 -4.25 -10.30 -1.20
N LEU A 132 -4.80 -9.54 -0.24
CA LEU A 132 -4.52 -9.64 1.19
C LEU A 132 -5.43 -10.63 1.93
#